data_AF-Q7Z7D3-F1
#
_entry.id   AF-Q7Z7D3-F1
#
_cell.length_a   1.000
_cell.length_b   1.000
_cell.length_c   1.000
_cell.angle_alpha   90.00
_cell.angle_beta   90.00
_cell.angle_gamma   90.00
#
_symmetry.space_group_name_H-M   'P 1'
#
loop_
_entity.id
_entity.type
_entity.pdbx_description
1 polymer ?
#
loop_
_entity_poly.entity_id
_entity_poly.type
_entity_poly.pdbx_seq_one_letter_code
_entity_poly.pdbx_strand_id
1 'polypeptide(L)'
;MASLGQILFWSIISIIIILAGAIALIIGFGISGRHSITVTTVASAGNIGEDGILSCTFEPDIKLSDIVIQWLKEGVLGLVHEFKEGKDELSEQDEMFRGRTAVFADQVIVGNASLRLKNVQLTDAGTYKCYIITSKGKGNANLEYKTGAFSMPEVNVDYNASSETLRCEAPRWFPQPTVVWASQVDQGANFSEVSNTSFELNSENVTMKVVSVLYNVTINNTYSCMIENDIAKATGDIKVTESEIKRRSHLQLLNSKASLCVSSFFAISWALLPLSPYLMLK
;
A
#
# COMPACT_ATOMS: atom_id res chain seq x y z
N MET A 1 20.54 -66.71 -32.91
CA MET A 1 21.50 -65.63 -32.62
C MET A 1 20.88 -64.34 -33.11
N ALA A 2 20.52 -63.42 -32.21
CA ALA A 2 20.13 -62.07 -32.64
C ALA A 2 21.33 -61.43 -33.35
N SER A 3 21.09 -60.74 -34.47
CA SER A 3 22.17 -59.99 -35.11
C SER A 3 22.64 -58.88 -34.18
N LEU A 4 23.91 -58.48 -34.27
CA LEU A 4 24.45 -57.36 -33.48
C LEU A 4 23.56 -56.11 -33.57
N GLY A 5 22.97 -55.86 -34.74
CA GLY A 5 22.01 -54.77 -34.97
C GLY A 5 20.71 -54.90 -34.17
N GLN A 6 20.16 -56.11 -34.00
CA GLN A 6 18.97 -56.32 -33.17
C GLN A 6 19.24 -56.06 -31.69
N ILE A 7 20.42 -56.46 -31.19
CA ILE A 7 20.82 -56.23 -29.79
C ILE A 7 20.94 -54.72 -29.52
N LEU A 8 21.59 -53.98 -30.43
CA LEU A 8 21.71 -52.52 -30.32
C LEU A 8 20.32 -51.84 -30.37
N PHE A 9 19.42 -52.28 -31.24
CA PHE A 9 18.07 -51.71 -31.36
C PHE A 9 17.25 -51.85 -30.08
N TRP A 10 17.20 -53.04 -29.47
CA TRP A 10 16.48 -53.26 -28.21
C TRP A 10 17.12 -52.54 -27.02
N SER A 11 18.45 -52.38 -27.03
CA SER A 11 19.15 -51.60 -26.00
C SER A 11 18.78 -50.12 -26.07
N ILE A 12 18.72 -49.54 -27.27
CA ILE A 12 18.33 -48.13 -27.46
C ILE A 12 16.88 -47.91 -27.02
N ILE A 13 15.94 -48.78 -27.41
CA ILE A 13 14.54 -48.69 -26.98
C ILE A 13 14.43 -48.77 -25.46
N SER A 14 15.15 -49.70 -24.83
CA SER A 14 15.13 -49.86 -23.37
C SER A 14 15.65 -48.60 -22.67
N ILE A 15 16.73 -47.98 -23.17
CA ILE A 15 17.27 -46.72 -22.64
C ILE A 15 16.25 -45.58 -22.80
N ILE A 16 15.56 -45.48 -23.95
CA ILE A 16 14.54 -44.45 -24.17
C ILE A 16 13.37 -44.61 -23.19
N ILE A 17 12.90 -45.84 -22.95
CA ILE A 17 11.81 -46.11 -21.99
C ILE A 17 12.25 -45.75 -20.56
N ILE A 18 13.47 -46.11 -20.16
CA ILE A 18 14.02 -45.76 -18.84
C ILE A 18 14.14 -44.24 -18.69
N LEU A 19 14.65 -43.54 -19.71
CA LEU A 19 14.75 -42.07 -19.72
C LEU A 19 13.36 -41.41 -19.67
N ALA A 20 12.39 -41.90 -20.43
CA ALA A 20 11.03 -41.38 -20.41
C ALA A 20 10.35 -41.59 -19.03
N GLY A 21 10.55 -42.76 -18.41
CA GLY A 21 10.08 -43.04 -17.06
C GLY A 21 10.76 -42.15 -15.99
N ALA A 22 12.07 -41.93 -16.12
CA ALA A 22 12.81 -41.02 -15.24
C ALA A 22 12.34 -39.57 -15.42
N ILE A 23 12.13 -39.11 -16.65
CA ILE A 23 11.58 -37.78 -16.94
C ILE A 23 10.16 -37.65 -16.39
N ALA A 24 9.31 -38.67 -16.54
CA ALA A 24 7.96 -38.67 -15.98
C ALA A 24 7.97 -38.63 -14.44
N LEU A 25 8.91 -39.33 -13.79
CA LEU A 25 9.12 -39.25 -12.34
C LEU A 25 9.64 -37.88 -11.92
N ILE A 26 10.59 -37.30 -12.65
CA ILE A 26 11.13 -35.96 -12.37
C ILE A 26 10.03 -34.90 -12.55
N ILE A 27 9.20 -35.00 -13.59
CA ILE A 27 8.05 -34.12 -13.82
C ILE A 27 7.00 -34.33 -12.71
N GLY A 28 6.67 -35.58 -12.39
CA GLY A 28 5.71 -35.93 -11.33
C GLY A 28 6.13 -35.44 -9.95
N PHE A 29 7.40 -35.61 -9.58
CA PHE A 29 7.97 -35.07 -8.33
C PHE A 29 8.13 -33.55 -8.38
N GLY A 30 8.49 -32.98 -9.53
CA GLY A 30 8.68 -31.54 -9.72
C GLY A 30 7.38 -30.73 -9.59
N ILE A 31 6.21 -31.33 -9.88
CA ILE A 31 4.89 -30.71 -9.76
C ILE A 31 4.33 -30.76 -8.33
N SER A 32 5.03 -31.34 -7.34
CA SER A 32 4.70 -31.13 -5.91
C SER A 32 5.06 -29.69 -5.43
N GLY A 33 4.92 -28.73 -6.34
CA GLY A 33 5.23 -27.33 -6.18
C GLY A 33 4.40 -26.73 -5.07
N ARG A 34 5.10 -26.09 -4.12
CA ARG A 34 4.50 -25.25 -3.08
C ARG A 34 3.53 -24.28 -3.75
N HIS A 35 2.24 -24.45 -3.49
CA HIS A 35 1.22 -23.53 -3.97
C HIS A 35 1.51 -22.12 -3.41
N SER A 36 1.51 -21.13 -4.30
CA SER A 36 1.60 -19.72 -3.96
C SER A 36 0.21 -19.10 -3.98
N ILE A 37 -0.11 -18.30 -2.99
CA ILE A 37 -1.35 -17.50 -2.98
C ILE A 37 -1.04 -16.05 -3.31
N THR A 38 -2.04 -15.36 -3.87
CA THR A 38 -1.95 -13.92 -4.13
C THR A 38 -2.16 -13.16 -2.82
N VAL A 39 -1.19 -12.32 -2.47
CA VAL A 39 -1.29 -11.35 -1.37
C VAL A 39 -1.16 -9.97 -2.00
N THR A 40 -2.05 -9.05 -1.63
CA THR A 40 -2.13 -7.71 -2.21
C THR A 40 -2.08 -6.68 -1.09
N THR A 41 -1.24 -5.67 -1.27
CA THR A 41 -1.12 -4.52 -0.37
C THR A 41 -1.43 -3.24 -1.12
N VAL A 42 -1.89 -2.24 -0.39
CA VAL A 42 -2.09 -0.89 -0.91
C VAL A 42 -1.21 0.05 -0.11
N ALA A 43 -0.44 0.90 -0.79
CA ALA A 43 0.31 1.95 -0.11
C ALA A 43 -0.62 2.73 0.81
N SER A 44 -0.20 2.87 2.06
CA SER A 44 -1.03 3.36 3.14
C SER A 44 -0.31 4.51 3.85
N ALA A 45 -1.08 5.40 4.46
CA ALA A 45 -0.54 6.52 5.21
C ALA A 45 -1.21 6.66 6.57
N GLY A 46 -0.44 7.08 7.57
CA GLY A 46 -0.91 7.35 8.92
C GLY A 46 -0.79 8.82 9.29
N ASN A 47 -1.81 9.32 10.00
CA ASN A 47 -1.77 10.63 10.65
C ASN A 47 -1.18 10.46 12.04
N ILE A 48 -0.13 11.19 12.37
CA ILE A 48 0.52 11.07 13.68
C ILE A 48 -0.46 11.36 14.81
N GLY A 49 -0.39 10.58 15.89
CA GLY A 49 -1.31 10.67 17.02
C GLY A 49 -2.68 10.02 16.80
N GLU A 50 -3.02 9.60 15.58
CA GLU A 50 -4.25 8.85 15.27
C GLU A 50 -3.94 7.37 15.02
N ASP A 51 -4.99 6.56 14.90
CA ASP A 51 -4.86 5.16 14.48
C ASP A 51 -4.77 5.06 12.95
N GLY A 52 -3.79 4.30 12.46
CA GLY A 52 -3.60 4.03 11.04
C GLY A 52 -3.91 2.58 10.66
N ILE A 53 -4.08 2.33 9.37
CA ILE A 53 -4.31 0.97 8.83
C ILE A 53 -3.25 0.67 7.77
N LEU A 54 -2.59 -0.47 7.90
CA LEU A 54 -1.75 -1.06 6.86
C LEU A 54 -2.59 -2.11 6.13
N SER A 55 -2.94 -1.82 4.88
CA SER A 55 -3.90 -2.63 4.12
C SER A 55 -3.24 -3.85 3.49
N CYS A 56 -3.72 -5.05 3.83
CA CYS A 56 -3.28 -6.31 3.22
C CYS A 56 -4.47 -7.26 3.04
N THR A 57 -4.59 -7.82 1.84
CA THR A 57 -5.61 -8.80 1.51
C THR A 57 -5.00 -10.02 0.85
N PHE A 58 -5.66 -11.16 0.99
CA PHE A 58 -5.22 -12.43 0.44
C PHE A 58 -6.43 -13.26 -0.01
N GLU A 59 -6.17 -14.36 -0.71
CA GLU A 59 -7.22 -15.29 -1.11
C GLU A 59 -7.93 -15.88 0.12
N PRO A 60 -9.27 -15.74 0.27
CA PRO A 60 -10.00 -16.24 1.43
C PRO A 60 -9.77 -17.73 1.71
N ASP A 61 -9.72 -18.09 2.99
CA ASP A 61 -9.64 -19.46 3.47
C ASP A 61 -10.55 -19.65 4.69
N ILE A 62 -11.43 -20.64 4.64
CA ILE A 62 -12.39 -20.93 5.71
C ILE A 62 -11.71 -21.58 6.93
N LYS A 63 -10.50 -22.12 6.77
CA LYS A 63 -9.77 -22.80 7.84
C LYS A 63 -8.93 -21.80 8.64
N LEU A 64 -9.57 -21.07 9.57
CA LEU A 64 -8.91 -20.05 10.39
C LEU A 64 -7.66 -20.56 11.13
N SER A 65 -7.65 -21.82 11.57
CA SER A 65 -6.50 -22.45 12.26
C SER A 65 -5.27 -22.58 11.36
N ASP A 66 -5.46 -22.69 10.05
CA ASP A 66 -4.38 -22.89 9.07
C ASP A 66 -3.84 -21.55 8.57
N ILE A 67 -4.48 -20.43 8.93
CA ILE A 67 -4.07 -19.08 8.53
C ILE A 67 -3.02 -18.56 9.52
N VAL A 68 -1.89 -18.13 8.96
CA VAL A 68 -0.84 -17.40 9.69
C VAL A 68 -0.62 -16.06 8.98
N ILE A 69 -0.70 -14.98 9.73
CA ILE A 69 -0.40 -13.62 9.27
C ILE A 69 0.81 -13.13 10.04
N GLN A 70 1.86 -12.73 9.33
CA GLN A 70 3.03 -12.09 9.90
C GLN A 70 3.25 -10.74 9.24
N TRP A 71 3.31 -9.70 10.06
CA TRP A 71 3.76 -8.38 9.64
C TRP A 71 5.21 -8.17 10.08
N LEU A 72 6.05 -7.78 9.13
CA LEU A 72 7.45 -7.43 9.37
C LEU A 72 7.71 -6.00 8.89
N LYS A 73 8.68 -5.32 9.49
CA LYS A 73 9.16 -4.01 9.04
C LYS A 73 10.65 -4.10 8.70
N GLU A 74 11.04 -3.51 7.58
CA GLU A 74 12.44 -3.45 7.20
C GLU A 74 13.26 -2.68 8.24
N GLY A 75 14.43 -3.23 8.60
CA GLY A 75 15.30 -2.68 9.65
C GLY A 75 14.89 -3.00 11.08
N VAL A 76 13.79 -3.73 11.30
CA VAL A 76 13.35 -4.22 12.62
C VAL A 76 13.59 -5.72 12.70
N LEU A 77 14.18 -6.19 13.81
CA LEU A 77 14.51 -7.61 14.00
C LEU A 77 13.30 -8.44 14.43
N GLY A 78 12.47 -7.90 15.34
CA GLY A 78 11.25 -8.55 15.80
C GLY A 78 10.09 -8.42 14.81
N LEU A 79 8.99 -9.12 15.11
CA LEU A 79 7.76 -9.01 14.34
C LEU A 79 7.02 -7.70 14.67
N VAL A 80 6.35 -7.13 13.68
CA VAL A 80 5.39 -6.06 13.91
C VAL A 80 4.14 -6.64 14.56
N HIS A 81 3.66 -7.78 14.05
CA HIS A 81 2.51 -8.49 14.58
C HIS A 81 2.48 -9.92 14.02
N GLU A 82 2.00 -10.87 14.81
CA GLU A 82 1.70 -12.23 14.35
C GLU A 82 0.30 -12.67 14.82
N PHE A 83 -0.44 -13.26 13.89
CA PHE A 83 -1.71 -13.93 14.13
C PHE A 83 -1.60 -15.37 13.64
N LYS A 84 -1.88 -16.33 14.53
CA LYS A 84 -1.70 -17.75 14.29
C LYS A 84 -2.70 -18.55 15.13
N GLU A 85 -3.15 -19.70 14.60
CA GLU A 85 -4.10 -20.59 15.30
C GLU A 85 -5.39 -19.86 15.73
N GLY A 86 -5.80 -18.85 14.96
CA GLY A 86 -7.02 -18.07 15.22
C GLY A 86 -6.92 -17.01 16.31
N LYS A 87 -5.71 -16.63 16.74
CA LYS A 87 -5.47 -15.61 17.78
C LYS A 87 -4.17 -14.84 17.55
N ASP A 88 -4.02 -13.72 18.24
CA ASP A 88 -2.76 -12.96 18.27
C ASP A 88 -1.69 -13.75 19.06
N GLU A 89 -0.49 -13.86 18.48
CA GLU A 89 0.69 -14.48 19.12
C GLU A 89 1.82 -13.44 19.14
N LEU A 90 1.95 -12.72 20.26
CA LEU A 90 2.79 -11.51 20.34
C LEU A 90 4.11 -11.73 21.10
N SER A 91 4.52 -12.98 21.28
CA SER A 91 5.75 -13.35 22.02
C SER A 91 7.03 -12.83 21.35
N GLU A 92 7.07 -12.83 20.02
CA GLU A 92 8.20 -12.35 19.20
C GLU A 92 7.98 -10.93 18.65
N GLN A 93 7.01 -10.19 19.20
CA GLN A 93 6.71 -8.82 18.77
C GLN A 93 7.81 -7.86 19.26
N ASP A 94 8.29 -6.99 18.35
CA ASP A 94 9.24 -5.94 18.71
C ASP A 94 8.61 -4.93 19.69
N GLU A 95 9.38 -4.49 20.69
CA GLU A 95 8.91 -3.58 21.74
C GLU A 95 8.33 -2.27 21.18
N MET A 96 8.77 -1.81 20.01
CA MET A 96 8.25 -0.58 19.39
C MET A 96 6.76 -0.67 18.98
N PHE A 97 6.24 -1.88 18.79
CA PHE A 97 4.86 -2.15 18.35
C PHE A 97 3.96 -2.67 19.48
N ARG A 98 4.53 -2.94 20.65
CA ARG A 98 3.83 -3.57 21.77
C ARG A 98 2.62 -2.76 22.21
N GLY A 99 1.46 -3.42 22.24
CA GLY A 99 0.18 -2.79 22.63
C GLY A 99 -0.38 -1.79 21.61
N ARG A 100 0.29 -1.61 20.47
CA ARG A 100 -0.11 -0.67 19.41
C ARG A 100 -0.78 -1.34 18.22
N THR A 101 -0.59 -2.65 18.03
CA THR A 101 -1.06 -3.35 16.83
C THR A 101 -2.27 -4.23 17.09
N ALA A 102 -3.15 -4.39 16.11
CA ALA A 102 -4.19 -5.43 16.11
C ALA A 102 -4.60 -5.80 14.67
N VAL A 103 -4.81 -7.09 14.39
CA VAL A 103 -5.49 -7.52 13.17
C VAL A 103 -7.01 -7.50 13.34
N PHE A 104 -7.74 -7.46 12.23
CA PHE A 104 -9.20 -7.60 12.21
C PHE A 104 -9.56 -9.09 12.24
N ALA A 105 -9.46 -9.71 13.42
CA ALA A 105 -9.59 -11.16 13.61
C ALA A 105 -10.89 -11.75 13.01
N ASP A 106 -12.00 -11.01 13.08
CA ASP A 106 -13.31 -11.37 12.52
C ASP A 106 -13.34 -11.38 10.98
N GLN A 107 -12.36 -10.76 10.33
CA GLN A 107 -12.26 -10.62 8.87
C GLN A 107 -11.14 -11.46 8.25
N VAL A 108 -10.37 -12.19 9.06
CA VAL A 108 -9.26 -13.02 8.58
C VAL A 108 -9.75 -14.10 7.62
N ILE A 109 -10.85 -14.80 7.95
CA ILE A 109 -11.40 -15.87 7.11
C ILE A 109 -11.86 -15.39 5.72
N VAL A 110 -12.23 -14.11 5.60
CA VAL A 110 -12.63 -13.50 4.32
C VAL A 110 -11.47 -12.84 3.58
N GLY A 111 -10.22 -13.11 4.01
CA GLY A 111 -9.02 -12.67 3.32
C GLY A 111 -8.52 -11.29 3.73
N ASN A 112 -8.95 -10.74 4.88
CA ASN A 112 -8.43 -9.47 5.39
C ASN A 112 -7.31 -9.70 6.42
N ALA A 113 -6.08 -9.34 6.05
CA ALA A 113 -4.91 -9.39 6.92
C ALA A 113 -4.41 -7.98 7.30
N SER A 114 -5.26 -6.97 7.15
CA SER A 114 -4.90 -5.58 7.44
C SER A 114 -4.59 -5.40 8.93
N LEU A 115 -3.59 -4.55 9.19
CA LEU A 115 -3.12 -4.26 10.55
C LEU A 115 -3.56 -2.86 10.96
N ARG A 116 -4.24 -2.75 12.09
CA ARG A 116 -4.44 -1.47 12.76
C ARG A 116 -3.21 -1.15 13.61
N LEU A 117 -2.64 0.02 13.43
CA LEU A 117 -1.53 0.56 14.22
C LEU A 117 -2.02 1.80 14.99
N LYS A 118 -1.99 1.73 16.31
CA LYS A 118 -2.48 2.77 17.22
C LYS A 118 -1.44 3.84 17.46
N ASN A 119 -1.91 5.08 17.61
CA ASN A 119 -1.09 6.24 17.95
C ASN A 119 0.15 6.31 17.06
N VAL A 120 -0.07 6.49 15.76
CA VAL A 120 0.99 6.51 14.73
C VAL A 120 2.05 7.55 15.08
N GLN A 121 3.31 7.18 14.87
CA GLN A 121 4.49 8.00 15.07
C GLN A 121 5.25 8.17 13.76
N LEU A 122 6.05 9.24 13.64
CA LEU A 122 6.87 9.46 12.43
C LEU A 122 7.87 8.31 12.17
N THR A 123 8.34 7.65 13.23
CA THR A 123 9.27 6.52 13.14
C THR A 123 8.62 5.23 12.62
N ASP A 124 7.29 5.18 12.55
CA ASP A 124 6.59 4.03 11.99
C ASP A 124 6.68 3.99 10.46
N ALA A 125 7.12 5.07 9.80
CA ALA A 125 7.33 5.09 8.35
C ALA A 125 8.32 4.01 7.88
N GLY A 126 8.12 3.56 6.65
CA GLY A 126 9.02 2.67 5.91
C GLY A 126 8.30 1.49 5.28
N THR A 127 9.11 0.52 4.82
CA THR A 127 8.62 -0.65 4.11
C THR A 127 8.23 -1.77 5.08
N TYR A 128 6.99 -2.20 4.98
CA TYR A 128 6.43 -3.35 5.69
C TYR A 128 6.26 -4.53 4.73
N LYS A 129 6.24 -5.74 5.28
CA LYS A 129 5.95 -6.97 4.55
C LYS A 129 4.82 -7.71 5.24
N CYS A 130 3.75 -7.94 4.51
CA CYS A 130 2.64 -8.81 4.91
C CYS A 130 2.93 -10.21 4.38
N TYR A 131 3.19 -11.18 5.25
CA TYR A 131 3.44 -12.57 4.92
C TYR A 131 2.27 -13.44 5.38
N ILE A 132 1.76 -14.27 4.47
CA ILE A 132 0.54 -15.06 4.69
C ILE A 132 0.83 -16.53 4.38
N ILE A 133 0.41 -17.41 5.28
CA ILE A 133 0.30 -18.86 5.07
C ILE A 133 -1.16 -19.24 5.23
N THR A 134 -1.67 -20.08 4.34
CA THR A 134 -3.01 -20.68 4.41
C THR A 134 -2.94 -22.17 4.07
N SER A 135 -4.08 -22.86 4.13
CA SER A 135 -4.16 -24.26 3.72
C SER A 135 -3.93 -24.45 2.22
N LYS A 136 -4.09 -23.39 1.43
CA LYS A 136 -3.93 -23.37 -0.02
C LYS A 136 -2.51 -23.04 -0.46
N GLY A 137 -1.67 -22.48 0.40
CA GLY A 137 -0.33 -22.05 0.01
C GLY A 137 0.22 -20.89 0.83
N LYS A 138 1.23 -20.23 0.30
CA LYS A 138 1.89 -19.08 0.96
C LYS A 138 2.14 -17.93 0.00
N GLY A 139 2.14 -16.71 0.51
CA GLY A 139 2.36 -15.51 -0.29
C GLY A 139 2.82 -14.36 0.58
N ASN A 140 3.31 -13.30 -0.06
CA ASN A 140 3.63 -12.06 0.64
C ASN A 140 3.57 -10.87 -0.31
N ALA A 141 3.39 -9.69 0.26
CA ALA A 141 3.47 -8.42 -0.45
C ALA A 141 4.09 -7.35 0.44
N ASN A 142 4.84 -6.44 -0.19
CA ASN A 142 5.43 -5.29 0.48
C ASN A 142 4.45 -4.12 0.46
N LEU A 143 4.41 -3.34 1.54
CA LEU A 143 3.62 -2.13 1.69
C LEU A 143 4.56 -0.99 2.07
N GLU A 144 4.52 0.11 1.32
CA GLU A 144 5.19 1.34 1.74
C GLU A 144 4.24 2.14 2.63
N TYR A 145 4.66 2.38 3.88
CA TYR A 145 3.87 3.12 4.86
C TYR A 145 4.46 4.51 5.07
N LYS A 146 3.68 5.54 4.73
CA LYS A 146 4.05 6.94 4.99
C LYS A 146 3.40 7.43 6.27
N THR A 147 4.09 8.31 6.98
CA THR A 147 3.54 8.97 8.18
C THR A 147 3.71 10.46 8.07
N GLY A 148 2.67 11.21 8.42
CA GLY A 148 2.69 12.65 8.41
C GLY A 148 1.68 13.24 9.37
N ALA A 149 1.60 14.56 9.40
CA ALA A 149 0.51 15.27 10.03
C ALA A 149 -0.34 15.89 8.94
N PHE A 150 -1.66 15.78 9.06
CA PHE A 150 -2.60 16.48 8.20
C PHE A 150 -3.91 16.70 8.94
N SER A 151 -4.56 17.82 8.65
CA SER A 151 -5.82 18.22 9.27
C SER A 151 -6.68 18.96 8.26
N MET A 152 -7.99 18.83 8.42
CA MET A 152 -8.95 19.62 7.63
C MET A 152 -8.75 21.12 7.90
N PRO A 153 -8.71 21.96 6.86
CA PRO A 153 -8.66 23.40 7.03
C PRO A 153 -10.01 23.97 7.46
N GLU A 154 -9.97 24.99 8.32
CA GLU A 154 -11.10 25.84 8.63
C GLU A 154 -10.99 27.13 7.83
N VAL A 155 -12.02 27.44 7.04
CA VAL A 155 -12.07 28.66 6.22
C VAL A 155 -13.11 29.61 6.78
N ASN A 156 -12.71 30.84 7.06
CA ASN A 156 -13.53 31.87 7.69
C ASN A 156 -13.37 33.22 6.98
N VAL A 157 -14.38 34.08 7.13
CA VAL A 157 -14.26 35.48 6.76
C VAL A 157 -13.40 36.18 7.79
N ASP A 158 -12.40 36.95 7.35
CA ASP A 158 -11.58 37.76 8.24
C ASP A 158 -12.25 39.12 8.46
N TYR A 159 -13.03 39.22 9.52
CA TYR A 159 -13.77 40.44 9.89
C TYR A 159 -12.86 41.60 10.35
N ASN A 160 -11.58 41.34 10.61
CA ASN A 160 -10.64 42.38 11.02
C ASN A 160 -9.99 43.09 9.82
N ALA A 161 -10.14 42.55 8.61
CA ALA A 161 -9.65 43.16 7.39
C ALA A 161 -10.60 44.27 6.90
N SER A 162 -10.05 45.30 6.25
CA SER A 162 -10.84 46.39 5.66
C SER A 162 -11.58 46.01 4.37
N SER A 163 -11.16 44.91 3.73
CA SER A 163 -11.70 44.38 2.48
C SER A 163 -12.26 42.98 2.70
N GLU A 164 -13.13 42.52 1.79
CA GLU A 164 -13.62 41.14 1.81
C GLU A 164 -12.42 40.18 1.69
N THR A 165 -12.11 39.52 2.81
CA THR A 165 -10.93 38.69 2.98
C THR A 165 -11.33 37.35 3.58
N LEU A 166 -10.75 36.27 3.07
CA LEU A 166 -10.92 34.93 3.62
C LEU A 166 -9.63 34.46 4.27
N ARG A 167 -9.75 33.74 5.37
CA ARG A 167 -8.66 33.18 6.15
C ARG A 167 -8.87 31.68 6.31
N CYS A 168 -7.91 30.91 5.80
CA CYS A 168 -7.83 29.46 5.87
C CYS A 168 -6.76 29.06 6.88
N GLU A 169 -7.14 28.28 7.89
CA GLU A 169 -6.19 27.76 8.88
C GLU A 169 -6.28 26.24 8.97
N ALA A 170 -5.14 25.56 8.99
CA ALA A 170 -5.07 24.14 9.29
C ALA A 170 -4.04 23.89 10.39
N PRO A 171 -4.43 23.26 11.51
CA PRO A 171 -3.61 23.24 12.73
C PRO A 171 -2.32 22.41 12.62
N ARG A 172 -2.28 21.35 11.80
CA ARG A 172 -1.13 20.43 11.78
C ARG A 172 -0.86 19.83 10.41
N TRP A 173 0.31 20.12 9.87
CA TRP A 173 0.80 19.57 8.62
C TRP A 173 2.28 19.18 8.69
N PHE A 174 2.60 18.02 8.13
CA PHE A 174 3.96 17.52 7.91
C PHE A 174 3.93 16.39 6.86
N PRO A 175 4.83 16.36 5.86
CA PRO A 175 5.82 17.39 5.53
C PRO A 175 5.15 18.71 5.07
N GLN A 176 5.95 19.76 4.89
CA GLN A 176 5.48 21.09 4.47
C GLN A 176 4.58 20.97 3.23
N PRO A 177 3.32 21.44 3.29
CA PRO A 177 2.39 21.35 2.17
C PRO A 177 2.49 22.56 1.25
N THR A 178 1.91 22.41 0.06
CA THR A 178 1.52 23.52 -0.81
C THR A 178 0.10 23.97 -0.48
N VAL A 179 -0.17 25.26 -0.66
CA VAL A 179 -1.50 25.85 -0.45
C VAL A 179 -1.92 26.58 -1.71
N VAL A 180 -3.07 26.23 -2.26
CA VAL A 180 -3.62 26.82 -3.47
C VAL A 180 -5.08 27.17 -3.25
N TRP A 181 -5.45 28.37 -3.66
CA TRP A 181 -6.85 28.81 -3.69
C TRP A 181 -7.46 28.55 -5.07
N ALA A 182 -8.75 28.22 -5.09
CA ALA A 182 -9.56 28.14 -6.30
C ALA A 182 -10.91 28.83 -6.09
N SER A 183 -11.53 29.24 -7.20
CA SER A 183 -12.88 29.77 -7.22
C SER A 183 -13.77 28.90 -8.12
N GLN A 184 -15.02 28.74 -7.71
CA GLN A 184 -16.02 28.05 -8.52
C GLN A 184 -16.35 28.83 -9.81
N VAL A 185 -16.39 30.17 -9.75
CA VAL A 185 -16.72 31.03 -10.89
C VAL A 185 -15.53 31.15 -11.85
N ASP A 186 -14.34 31.36 -11.29
CA ASP A 186 -13.12 31.62 -12.06
C ASP A 186 -12.14 30.45 -11.96
N GLN A 187 -12.45 29.31 -12.61
CA GLN A 187 -11.65 28.09 -12.53
C GLN A 187 -10.20 28.24 -13.00
N GLY A 188 -9.90 29.23 -13.85
CA GLY A 188 -8.57 29.52 -14.38
C GLY A 188 -7.87 30.72 -13.73
N ALA A 189 -8.46 31.34 -12.72
CA ALA A 189 -7.84 32.49 -12.05
C ALA A 189 -6.60 32.06 -11.24
N ASN A 190 -5.54 32.86 -11.34
CA ASN A 190 -4.35 32.68 -10.53
C ASN A 190 -4.46 33.52 -9.25
N PHE A 191 -4.68 32.86 -8.12
CA PHE A 191 -4.79 33.52 -6.82
C PHE A 191 -3.45 33.73 -6.10
N SER A 192 -2.31 33.34 -6.71
CA SER A 192 -0.99 33.41 -6.08
C SER A 192 -0.55 34.85 -5.75
N GLU A 193 -0.98 35.83 -6.56
CA GLU A 193 -0.64 37.25 -6.35
C GLU A 193 -1.55 37.95 -5.34
N VAL A 194 -2.72 37.38 -5.06
CA VAL A 194 -3.75 37.93 -4.17
C VAL A 194 -3.97 37.07 -2.93
N SER A 195 -3.03 36.17 -2.63
CA SER A 195 -3.03 35.37 -1.41
C SER A 195 -1.66 35.39 -0.74
N ASN A 196 -1.64 35.21 0.57
CA ASN A 196 -0.42 35.10 1.36
C ASN A 196 -0.52 33.89 2.28
N THR A 197 0.49 33.02 2.24
CA THR A 197 0.56 31.79 3.04
C THR A 197 1.77 31.83 3.95
N SER A 198 1.54 31.61 5.24
CA SER A 198 2.57 31.47 6.27
C SER A 198 2.45 30.12 6.98
N PHE A 199 3.56 29.72 7.59
CA PHE A 199 3.67 28.50 8.36
C PHE A 199 4.19 28.80 9.77
N GLU A 200 3.48 28.33 10.77
CA GLU A 200 3.84 28.47 12.18
C GLU A 200 4.22 27.10 12.73
N LEU A 201 5.45 26.92 13.22
CA LEU A 201 5.88 25.66 13.81
C LEU A 201 5.29 25.45 15.20
N ASN A 202 4.99 24.20 15.54
CA ASN A 202 4.65 23.83 16.92
C ASN A 202 5.87 23.94 17.86
N SER A 203 5.65 23.82 19.17
CA SER A 203 6.72 23.93 20.17
C SER A 203 7.86 22.92 20.02
N GLU A 204 7.59 21.76 19.41
CA GLU A 204 8.57 20.71 19.15
C GLU A 204 9.26 20.86 17.78
N ASN A 205 8.86 21.84 16.97
CA ASN A 205 9.29 22.06 15.58
C ASN A 205 9.10 20.85 14.66
N VAL A 206 8.09 20.02 14.93
CA VAL A 206 7.76 18.82 14.14
C VAL A 206 6.65 19.11 13.12
N THR A 207 5.57 19.78 13.55
CA THR A 207 4.42 20.06 12.71
C THR A 207 4.26 21.55 12.46
N MET A 208 3.65 21.89 11.33
CA MET A 208 3.37 23.27 10.93
C MET A 208 1.87 23.52 10.94
N LYS A 209 1.44 24.60 11.59
CA LYS A 209 0.15 25.22 11.35
C LYS A 209 0.23 26.03 10.06
N VAL A 210 -0.71 25.78 9.16
CA VAL A 210 -0.86 26.52 7.91
C VAL A 210 -1.82 27.67 8.14
N VAL A 211 -1.43 28.89 7.75
CA VAL A 211 -2.32 30.06 7.72
C VAL A 211 -2.23 30.67 6.33
N SER A 212 -3.34 30.75 5.61
CA SER A 212 -3.41 31.36 4.30
C SER A 212 -4.55 32.37 4.23
N VAL A 213 -4.25 33.55 3.70
CA VAL A 213 -5.21 34.66 3.58
C VAL A 213 -5.40 34.97 2.11
N LEU A 214 -6.65 35.07 1.66
CA LEU A 214 -7.05 35.44 0.31
C LEU A 214 -7.78 36.79 0.34
N TYR A 215 -7.28 37.74 -0.44
CA TYR A 215 -7.79 39.12 -0.48
C TYR A 215 -8.74 39.34 -1.66
N ASN A 216 -9.55 40.40 -1.55
CA ASN A 216 -10.42 40.91 -2.62
C ASN A 216 -11.42 39.85 -3.13
N VAL A 217 -12.10 39.18 -2.21
CA VAL A 217 -13.07 38.12 -2.56
C VAL A 217 -14.43 38.71 -2.95
N THR A 218 -15.18 37.98 -3.77
CA THR A 218 -16.51 38.40 -4.22
C THR A 218 -17.64 37.68 -3.49
N ILE A 219 -18.74 38.39 -3.24
CA ILE A 219 -19.98 37.83 -2.67
C ILE A 219 -20.63 36.89 -3.69
N ASN A 220 -21.36 35.88 -3.20
CA ASN A 220 -22.06 34.85 -3.98
C ASN A 220 -21.13 33.92 -4.77
N ASN A 221 -19.84 33.93 -4.46
CA ASN A 221 -18.84 33.00 -4.99
C ASN A 221 -18.46 31.94 -3.94
N THR A 222 -18.01 30.78 -4.42
CA THR A 222 -17.45 29.72 -3.58
C THR A 222 -15.94 29.70 -3.79
N TYR A 223 -15.19 29.78 -2.71
CA TYR A 223 -13.73 29.68 -2.70
C TYR A 223 -13.30 28.40 -1.98
N SER A 224 -12.24 27.78 -2.49
CA SER A 224 -11.68 26.54 -1.97
C SER A 224 -10.21 26.75 -1.63
N CYS A 225 -9.85 26.57 -0.36
CA CYS A 225 -8.46 26.49 0.11
C CYS A 225 -8.03 25.02 0.06
N MET A 226 -7.10 24.69 -0.83
CA MET A 226 -6.56 23.34 -0.98
C MET A 226 -5.16 23.29 -0.38
N ILE A 227 -4.94 22.39 0.56
CA ILE A 227 -3.65 22.13 1.20
C ILE A 227 -3.23 20.70 0.84
N GLU A 228 -2.03 20.53 0.31
CA GLU A 228 -1.59 19.25 -0.26
C GLU A 228 -0.11 18.98 -0.02
N ASN A 229 0.24 17.75 0.33
CA ASN A 229 1.62 17.25 0.31
C ASN A 229 1.66 15.86 -0.36
N ASP A 230 2.76 15.13 -0.25
CA ASP A 230 2.93 13.81 -0.87
C ASP A 230 2.21 12.65 -0.14
N ILE A 231 1.46 12.97 0.92
CA ILE A 231 0.73 12.02 1.78
C ILE A 231 -0.78 12.26 1.68
N ALA A 232 -1.24 13.51 1.78
CA ALA A 232 -2.64 13.85 1.88
C ALA A 232 -2.98 15.18 1.18
N LYS A 233 -4.25 15.29 0.80
CA LYS A 233 -4.89 16.50 0.29
C LYS A 233 -6.10 16.81 1.14
N ALA A 234 -6.19 18.04 1.65
CA ALA A 234 -7.36 18.55 2.33
C ALA A 234 -7.86 19.82 1.63
N THR A 235 -9.16 19.98 1.57
CA THR A 235 -9.78 21.17 0.99
C THR A 235 -10.82 21.72 1.94
N GLY A 236 -10.82 23.04 2.11
CA GLY A 236 -11.85 23.78 2.82
C GLY A 236 -12.57 24.71 1.85
N ASP A 237 -13.88 24.55 1.76
CA ASP A 237 -14.76 25.33 0.90
C ASP A 237 -15.55 26.33 1.74
N ILE A 238 -15.66 27.57 1.27
CA ILE A 238 -16.53 28.59 1.84
C ILE A 238 -17.32 29.29 0.75
N LYS A 239 -18.62 29.49 0.99
CA LYS A 239 -19.50 30.34 0.18
C LYS A 239 -20.12 31.40 1.06
N VAL A 240 -19.86 32.66 0.73
CA VAL A 240 -20.42 33.83 1.42
C VAL A 240 -21.51 34.41 0.54
N THR A 241 -22.74 34.47 1.05
CA THR A 241 -23.85 35.19 0.42
C THR A 241 -24.27 36.36 1.30
N GLU A 242 -25.21 37.18 0.84
CA GLU A 242 -25.76 38.30 1.63
C GLU A 242 -26.45 37.86 2.93
N SER A 243 -26.93 36.61 2.98
CA SER A 243 -27.76 36.11 4.08
C SER A 243 -27.12 34.98 4.89
N GLU A 244 -26.18 34.23 4.32
CA GLU A 244 -25.62 33.05 4.96
C GLU A 244 -24.15 32.79 4.56
N ILE A 245 -23.44 32.06 5.42
CA ILE A 245 -22.10 31.55 5.15
C ILE A 245 -22.16 30.02 5.22
N LYS A 246 -21.86 29.35 4.11
CA LYS A 246 -21.78 27.89 4.03
C LYS A 246 -20.33 27.44 3.99
N ARG A 247 -20.01 26.39 4.75
CA ARG A 247 -18.66 25.81 4.86
C ARG A 247 -18.71 24.30 4.66
N ARG A 248 -17.65 23.75 4.07
CA ARG A 248 -17.43 22.30 3.97
C ARG A 248 -15.93 22.04 4.00
N SER A 249 -15.53 20.91 4.57
CA SER A 249 -14.15 20.43 4.49
C SER A 249 -14.12 18.97 4.09
N HIS A 250 -13.06 18.56 3.39
CA HIS A 250 -12.81 17.17 3.04
C HIS A 250 -11.31 16.86 3.10
N LEU A 251 -10.99 15.60 3.38
CA LEU A 251 -9.63 15.09 3.47
C LEU A 251 -9.52 13.79 2.66
N GLN A 252 -8.43 13.65 1.92
CA GLN A 252 -8.13 12.47 1.11
C GLN A 252 -6.65 12.09 1.25
N LEU A 253 -6.37 10.81 1.44
CA LEU A 253 -5.00 10.28 1.36
C LEU A 253 -4.60 10.07 -0.11
N LEU A 254 -3.37 10.44 -0.43
CA LEU A 254 -2.80 10.29 -1.77
C LEU A 254 -2.04 8.96 -1.89
N ASN A 255 -2.03 8.40 -3.10
CA ASN A 255 -1.35 7.15 -3.49
C ASN A 255 -1.92 5.83 -2.92
N SER A 256 -3.22 5.59 -3.07
CA SER A 256 -3.79 4.23 -3.00
C SER A 256 -3.49 3.38 -4.26
N LYS A 257 -2.23 3.29 -4.70
CA LYS A 257 -1.87 2.36 -5.78
C LYS A 257 -1.62 0.98 -5.19
N ALA A 258 -2.36 -0.02 -5.67
CA ALA A 258 -2.14 -1.42 -5.32
C ALA A 258 -0.77 -1.86 -5.85
N SER A 259 0.05 -2.47 -4.99
CA SER A 259 1.25 -3.16 -5.43
C SER A 259 0.85 -4.53 -5.96
N LEU A 260 0.93 -4.73 -7.27
CA LEU A 260 0.75 -6.05 -7.88
C LEU A 260 2.07 -6.81 -7.75
N CYS A 261 2.20 -7.66 -6.73
CA CYS A 261 3.24 -8.68 -6.71
C CYS A 261 2.90 -9.75 -7.75
N VAL A 262 3.37 -9.56 -8.99
CA VAL A 262 3.46 -10.68 -9.94
C VAL A 262 4.58 -11.58 -9.45
N SER A 263 4.23 -12.75 -8.93
CA SER A 263 5.21 -13.82 -8.66
C SER A 263 5.86 -14.20 -9.99
N SER A 264 7.06 -13.69 -10.23
CA SER A 264 7.81 -13.81 -11.47
C SER A 264 8.47 -15.18 -11.60
N PHE A 265 7.73 -16.27 -11.75
CA PHE A 265 8.33 -17.54 -12.18
C PHE A 265 7.36 -18.34 -13.05
N PHE A 266 7.82 -18.63 -14.27
CA PHE A 266 7.37 -19.60 -15.28
C PHE A 266 7.13 -19.00 -16.66
N ALA A 267 8.23 -18.66 -17.33
CA ALA A 267 8.35 -18.79 -18.79
C ALA A 267 9.83 -18.90 -19.15
N ILE A 268 10.51 -19.96 -18.70
CA ILE A 268 11.79 -20.33 -19.31
C ILE A 268 11.45 -20.88 -20.69
N SER A 269 11.65 -20.04 -21.70
CA SER A 269 11.73 -20.43 -23.10
C SER A 269 12.79 -21.52 -23.27
N TRP A 270 12.38 -22.68 -23.79
CA TRP A 270 13.30 -23.59 -24.48
C TRP A 270 13.09 -23.39 -25.97
N ALA A 271 13.74 -22.35 -26.49
CA ALA A 271 14.22 -22.33 -27.86
C ALA A 271 15.64 -22.90 -27.84
N LEU A 272 15.87 -23.93 -28.67
CA LEU A 272 17.11 -24.43 -29.29
C LEU A 272 16.83 -25.92 -29.64
N LEU A 273 16.35 -26.24 -30.86
CA LEU A 273 17.12 -26.49 -32.10
C LEU A 273 18.05 -27.74 -32.04
N PRO A 274 18.28 -28.41 -33.18
CA PRO A 274 18.15 -29.86 -33.31
C PRO A 274 19.50 -30.59 -33.37
N LEU A 275 19.49 -31.88 -33.05
CA LEU A 275 20.56 -32.82 -33.37
C LEU A 275 19.99 -34.09 -33.98
N SER A 276 19.93 -34.10 -35.30
CA SER A 276 20.32 -35.27 -36.11
C SER A 276 21.81 -35.49 -35.85
N PRO A 277 22.30 -36.73 -35.66
CA PRO A 277 22.78 -37.47 -36.84
C PRO A 277 22.71 -39.01 -36.78
N TYR A 278 22.90 -39.59 -37.97
CA TYR A 278 23.33 -40.96 -38.29
C TYR A 278 22.27 -42.05 -38.51
N LEU A 279 21.60 -41.97 -39.66
CA LEU A 279 21.45 -43.15 -40.52
C LEU A 279 22.75 -43.31 -41.33
N MET A 280 23.60 -44.23 -40.88
CA MET A 280 24.74 -44.76 -41.62
C MET A 280 24.76 -46.26 -41.32
N LEU A 281 24.23 -47.09 -42.22
CA LEU A 281 25.07 -47.97 -43.03
C LEU A 281 24.23 -48.77 -44.04
N LYS A 282 24.88 -48.93 -45.17
CA LYS A 282 24.63 -49.83 -46.29
C LYS A 282 24.64 -51.29 -45.86
#